data_AF-A0A4W6FJ08-F1
#
_entry.id   AF-A0A4W6FJ08-F1
#
_cell.length_a   1.000
_cell.length_b   1.000
_cell.length_c   1.000
_cell.angle_alpha   90.00
_cell.angle_beta   90.00
_cell.angle_gamma   90.00
#
_symmetry.space_group_name_H-M   'P 1'
#
loop_
_entity.id
_entity.type
_entity.pdbx_description
1 polymer ?
#
loop_
_entity_poly.entity_id
_entity_poly.type
_entity_poly.pdbx_seq_one_letter_code
_entity_poly.pdbx_strand_id
1 'polypeptide(L)'
;MALLKCTLGLLILLVVSDCSWAKKKELSVSELLWRANKDVVRTKDEPFVIGDIAYSNETKRNADPCTSYNCKWVKHSDGNVYVPYVIANHYSLQERAIIESGLQSFQRVSCVHFVPRTNQRDYLSIQSGTGCYSYIGRRGSAQVLSLSRQGCISFEHRTQSFILKNPCIDFSTAASWNGLPTMVPIPDPNVQLGEATQMSRNDVIRVNRLYNC
;
A
#
# COMPACT_ATOMS: atom_id res chain seq x y z
N MET A 1 7.44 -60.32 0.42
CA MET A 1 7.81 -59.16 -0.43
C MET A 1 6.68 -58.15 -0.66
N ALA A 2 5.56 -58.21 0.07
CA ALA A 2 4.50 -57.19 0.04
C ALA A 2 4.59 -56.17 1.20
N LEU A 3 5.04 -56.60 2.39
CA LEU A 3 5.22 -55.71 3.54
C LEU A 3 6.31 -54.64 3.37
N LEU A 4 7.34 -54.91 2.56
CA LEU A 4 8.41 -53.94 2.29
C LEU A 4 8.00 -52.87 1.25
N LYS A 5 7.02 -53.18 0.39
CA LYS A 5 6.48 -52.23 -0.60
C LYS A 5 5.46 -51.27 0.02
N CYS A 6 4.65 -51.75 0.96
CA CYS A 6 3.72 -50.89 1.70
C CYS A 6 4.42 -49.90 2.65
N THR A 7 5.53 -50.32 3.28
CA THR A 7 6.30 -49.45 4.17
C THR A 7 7.03 -48.34 3.43
N LEU A 8 7.57 -48.62 2.23
CA LEU A 8 8.17 -47.59 1.36
C LEU A 8 7.12 -46.59 0.82
N GLY A 9 5.92 -47.08 0.48
CA GLY A 9 4.81 -46.23 0.04
C GLY A 9 4.27 -45.29 1.12
N LEU A 10 4.21 -45.75 2.37
CA LEU A 10 3.83 -44.93 3.54
C LEU A 10 4.87 -43.86 3.87
N LEU A 11 6.17 -44.17 3.73
CA LEU A 11 7.24 -43.20 3.94
C LEU A 11 7.25 -42.09 2.87
N ILE A 12 6.97 -42.43 1.62
CA ILE A 12 6.83 -41.45 0.53
C ILE A 12 5.60 -40.56 0.78
N LEU A 13 4.48 -41.11 1.23
CA LEU A 13 3.31 -40.31 1.61
C LEU A 13 3.58 -39.36 2.78
N LEU A 14 4.38 -39.77 3.78
CA LEU A 14 4.79 -38.92 4.89
C LEU A 14 5.73 -37.79 4.42
N VAL A 15 6.70 -38.07 3.55
CA VAL A 15 7.59 -37.05 2.98
C VAL A 15 6.85 -36.09 2.02
N VAL A 16 5.83 -36.57 1.30
CA VAL A 16 4.98 -35.73 0.43
C VAL A 16 3.96 -34.92 1.26
N SER A 17 3.53 -35.41 2.42
CA SER A 17 2.67 -34.65 3.34
C SER A 17 3.44 -33.56 4.11
N ASP A 18 4.74 -33.73 4.35
CA ASP A 18 5.62 -32.63 4.80
C ASP A 18 5.83 -31.56 3.71
N CYS A 19 5.63 -31.89 2.43
CA CYS A 19 5.63 -30.92 1.32
C CYS A 19 4.30 -30.13 1.22
N SER A 20 3.29 -30.48 2.01
CA SER A 20 1.95 -29.88 1.93
C SER A 20 1.72 -28.70 2.88
N TRP A 21 2.72 -28.30 3.67
CA TRP A 21 2.58 -27.14 4.56
C TRP A 21 3.84 -26.31 4.69
N ALA A 22 4.41 -25.91 3.55
CA ALA A 22 5.06 -24.61 3.54
C ALA A 22 3.97 -23.58 3.87
N LYS A 23 3.86 -23.17 5.15
CA LYS A 23 3.05 -22.01 5.54
C LYS A 23 3.43 -20.89 4.59
N LYS A 24 2.54 -20.54 3.66
CA LYS A 24 2.73 -19.39 2.77
C LYS A 24 2.91 -18.19 3.71
N LYS A 25 4.14 -17.70 3.84
CA LYS A 25 4.44 -16.57 4.72
C LYS A 25 3.59 -15.41 4.23
N GLU A 26 2.62 -14.98 5.04
CA GLU A 26 1.86 -13.76 4.73
C GLU A 26 2.88 -12.64 4.60
N LEU A 27 2.85 -11.95 3.46
CA LEU A 27 3.77 -10.87 3.19
C LEU A 27 3.22 -9.60 3.83
N SER A 28 4.09 -8.89 4.53
CA SER A 28 3.81 -7.57 5.05
C SER A 28 3.38 -6.63 3.92
N VAL A 29 2.61 -5.59 4.22
CA VAL A 29 2.18 -4.60 3.22
C VAL A 29 3.35 -4.02 2.48
N SER A 30 4.37 -3.67 3.25
CA SER A 30 5.53 -2.98 2.76
C SER A 30 6.39 -3.88 1.90
N GLU A 31 6.43 -5.18 2.20
CA GLU A 31 7.03 -6.17 1.31
C GLU A 31 6.24 -6.32 0.00
N LEU A 32 4.91 -6.29 0.06
CA LEU A 32 4.07 -6.29 -1.16
C LEU A 32 4.33 -5.05 -2.02
N LEU A 33 4.37 -3.86 -1.40
CA LEU A 33 4.66 -2.59 -2.08
C LEU A 33 6.08 -2.54 -2.65
N TRP A 34 7.07 -2.98 -1.86
CA TRP A 34 8.45 -3.07 -2.32
C TRP A 34 8.56 -3.99 -3.52
N ARG A 35 7.96 -5.19 -3.47
CA ARG A 35 7.93 -6.12 -4.61
C ARG A 35 7.26 -5.53 -5.85
N ALA A 36 6.19 -4.77 -5.67
CA ALA A 36 5.49 -4.13 -6.77
C ALA A 36 6.29 -2.98 -7.41
N ASN A 37 7.30 -2.43 -6.72
CA ASN A 37 8.06 -1.27 -7.16
C ASN A 37 9.55 -1.54 -7.47
N LYS A 38 10.16 -2.60 -6.93
CA LYS A 38 11.62 -2.82 -6.95
C LYS A 38 12.21 -3.00 -8.36
N ASP A 39 11.48 -3.68 -9.25
CA ASP A 39 11.95 -4.03 -10.60
C ASP A 39 11.26 -3.17 -11.67
N VAL A 40 10.58 -2.10 -11.26
CA VAL A 40 9.86 -1.22 -12.16
C VAL A 40 10.84 -0.27 -12.86
N VAL A 41 10.96 -0.43 -14.18
CA VAL A 41 11.64 0.53 -15.06
C VAL A 41 10.63 1.59 -15.49
N ARG A 42 10.85 2.85 -15.07
CA ARG A 42 9.99 3.98 -15.44
C ARG A 42 10.50 4.67 -16.69
N THR A 43 9.57 5.15 -17.50
CA THR A 43 9.84 5.96 -18.69
C THR A 43 10.19 7.40 -18.30
N LYS A 44 10.77 8.17 -19.24
CA LYS A 44 11.14 9.57 -19.01
C LYS A 44 9.94 10.49 -18.72
N ASP A 45 8.76 10.09 -19.19
CA ASP A 45 7.51 10.85 -19.02
C ASP A 45 6.80 10.55 -17.69
N GLU A 46 7.28 9.55 -16.94
CA GLU A 46 6.75 9.19 -15.63
C GLU A 46 7.42 9.97 -14.49
N PRO A 47 6.72 10.17 -13.36
CA PRO A 47 7.29 10.87 -12.22
C PRO A 47 8.47 10.08 -11.65
N PHE A 48 9.41 10.83 -11.07
CA PHE A 48 10.46 10.25 -10.26
C PHE A 48 9.85 9.69 -8.96
N VAL A 49 10.02 8.40 -8.70
CA VAL A 49 9.42 7.70 -7.55
C VAL A 49 10.51 7.06 -6.69
N ILE A 50 10.43 7.26 -5.36
CA ILE A 50 11.22 6.51 -4.37
C ILE A 50 10.25 5.74 -3.50
N GLY A 51 10.42 4.41 -3.47
CA GLY A 51 9.46 3.54 -2.79
C GLY A 51 8.08 3.68 -3.45
N ASP A 52 7.15 4.25 -2.71
CA ASP A 52 5.75 4.51 -3.08
C ASP A 52 5.41 6.01 -3.19
N ILE A 53 6.41 6.89 -3.09
CA ILE A 53 6.23 8.35 -3.15
C ILE A 53 6.72 8.90 -4.48
N ALA A 54 5.81 9.58 -5.19
CA ALA A 54 6.10 10.30 -6.42
C ALA A 54 6.47 11.76 -6.15
N TYR A 55 7.57 12.21 -6.76
CA TYR A 55 8.08 13.57 -6.67
C TYR A 55 7.97 14.28 -8.02
N SER A 56 7.76 15.60 -7.97
CA SER A 56 7.80 16.41 -9.19
C SER A 56 9.19 16.55 -9.79
N ASN A 57 10.24 16.38 -8.97
CA ASN A 57 11.65 16.43 -9.36
C ASN A 57 12.53 15.81 -8.26
N GLU A 58 13.79 15.52 -8.61
CA GLU A 58 14.72 14.84 -7.71
C GLU A 58 15.18 15.69 -6.51
N THR A 59 15.02 17.01 -6.57
CA THR A 59 15.48 17.92 -5.52
C THR A 59 14.50 18.05 -4.34
N LYS A 60 13.32 17.42 -4.42
CA LYS A 60 12.28 17.44 -3.38
C LYS A 60 12.20 16.18 -2.51
N ARG A 61 13.24 15.34 -2.51
CA ARG A 61 13.31 14.01 -1.84
C ARG A 61 13.39 14.03 -0.30
N ASN A 62 13.06 15.14 0.37
CA ASN A 62 13.24 15.31 1.82
C ASN A 62 11.92 15.23 2.59
N ALA A 63 12.00 15.24 3.94
CA ALA A 63 10.84 15.31 4.84
C ALA A 63 9.91 16.45 4.40
N ASP A 64 8.76 16.07 3.85
CA ASP A 64 7.94 16.98 3.06
C ASP A 64 7.38 18.11 3.94
N PRO A 65 7.71 19.38 3.64
CA PRO A 65 7.08 20.52 4.27
C PRO A 65 5.65 20.76 3.75
N CYS A 66 4.93 19.75 3.24
CA CYS A 66 3.61 19.95 2.64
C CYS A 66 2.64 20.69 3.58
N THR A 67 2.77 20.47 4.88
CA THR A 67 2.01 21.18 5.91
C THR A 67 2.27 22.69 5.95
N SER A 68 3.41 23.19 5.47
CA SER A 68 3.74 24.62 5.38
C SER A 68 3.37 25.29 4.04
N TYR A 69 2.99 24.54 2.99
CA TYR A 69 2.73 25.08 1.64
C TYR A 69 1.28 24.92 1.14
N ASN A 70 0.33 24.74 2.06
CA ASN A 70 -1.11 24.59 1.74
C ASN A 70 -1.44 23.47 0.71
N CYS A 71 -0.62 22.42 0.63
CA CYS A 71 -0.92 21.23 -0.19
C CYS A 71 -1.75 20.19 0.55
N LYS A 72 -2.48 20.58 1.60
CA LYS A 72 -3.50 19.70 2.21
C LYS A 72 -4.76 19.69 1.34
N TRP A 73 -5.53 18.61 1.46
CA TRP A 73 -6.91 18.63 0.97
C TRP A 73 -7.72 19.62 1.81
N VAL A 74 -8.68 20.29 1.19
CA VAL A 74 -9.42 21.36 1.87
C VAL A 74 -10.39 20.75 2.86
N LYS A 75 -10.39 21.27 4.09
CA LYS A 75 -11.41 20.96 5.08
C LYS A 75 -12.62 21.86 4.85
N HIS A 76 -13.79 21.25 4.75
CA HIS A 76 -15.06 21.93 4.55
C HIS A 76 -15.64 22.39 5.90
N SER A 77 -16.64 23.27 5.83
CA SER A 77 -17.28 23.89 7.00
C SER A 77 -18.05 22.90 7.87
N ASP A 78 -18.42 21.75 7.32
CA ASP A 78 -19.08 20.65 8.03
C ASP A 78 -18.10 19.80 8.87
N GLY A 79 -16.80 20.14 8.85
CA GLY A 79 -15.77 19.42 9.57
C GLY A 79 -15.18 18.24 8.82
N ASN A 80 -15.57 18.01 7.56
CA ASN A 80 -15.07 16.90 6.74
C ASN A 80 -14.03 17.36 5.71
N VAL A 81 -13.19 16.44 5.27
CA VAL A 81 -12.21 16.63 4.19
C VAL A 81 -12.61 15.71 3.05
N TYR A 82 -13.07 16.28 1.95
CA TYR A 82 -13.48 15.50 0.78
C TYR A 82 -12.32 15.36 -0.21
N VAL A 83 -12.01 14.12 -0.58
CA VAL A 83 -10.99 13.78 -1.58
C VAL A 83 -11.68 13.13 -2.78
N PRO A 84 -12.00 13.90 -3.84
CA PRO A 84 -12.68 13.38 -5.02
C PRO A 84 -11.78 12.39 -5.77
N TYR A 85 -12.33 11.30 -6.28
CA TYR A 85 -11.58 10.32 -7.06
C TYR A 85 -12.34 9.81 -8.29
N VAL A 86 -11.59 9.32 -9.28
CA VAL A 86 -12.10 8.51 -10.40
C VAL A 86 -11.28 7.24 -10.49
N ILE A 87 -11.92 6.11 -10.80
CA ILE A 87 -11.25 4.82 -11.03
C ILE A 87 -11.31 4.50 -12.52
N ALA A 88 -10.15 4.23 -13.12
CA ALA A 88 -10.04 3.88 -14.52
C ALA A 88 -10.90 2.65 -14.90
N ASN A 89 -11.35 2.60 -16.15
CA ASN A 89 -12.25 1.56 -16.64
C ASN A 89 -11.59 0.18 -16.81
N HIS A 90 -10.27 0.12 -16.90
CA HIS A 90 -9.52 -1.14 -17.02
C HIS A 90 -9.48 -1.98 -15.73
N TYR A 91 -9.92 -1.42 -14.59
CA TYR A 91 -10.07 -2.20 -13.36
C TYR A 91 -11.35 -3.02 -13.40
N SER A 92 -11.25 -4.30 -13.04
CA SER A 92 -12.40 -5.20 -12.91
C SER A 92 -13.32 -4.77 -11.77
N LEU A 93 -14.54 -5.31 -11.73
CA LEU A 93 -15.48 -5.04 -10.63
C LEU A 93 -14.91 -5.48 -9.28
N GLN A 94 -14.17 -6.58 -9.23
CA GLN A 94 -13.54 -7.05 -8.01
C GLN A 94 -12.39 -6.12 -7.57
N GLU A 95 -11.56 -5.67 -8.51
CA GLU A 95 -10.46 -4.73 -8.23
C GLU A 95 -11.01 -3.38 -7.74
N ARG A 96 -12.08 -2.90 -8.37
CA ARG A 96 -12.79 -1.68 -7.95
C ARG A 96 -13.31 -1.79 -6.52
N ALA A 97 -13.96 -2.91 -6.18
CA ALA A 97 -14.46 -3.14 -4.82
C ALA A 97 -13.34 -3.14 -3.78
N ILE A 98 -12.15 -3.67 -4.13
CA ILE A 98 -10.97 -3.62 -3.25
C ILE A 98 -10.49 -2.18 -3.06
N ILE A 99 -10.37 -1.42 -4.16
CA ILE A 99 -9.96 0.00 -4.11
C ILE A 99 -10.94 0.83 -3.28
N GLU A 100 -12.24 0.69 -3.52
CA GLU A 100 -13.29 1.43 -2.83
C GLU A 100 -13.39 1.09 -1.35
N SER A 101 -13.30 -0.20 -0.99
CA SER A 101 -13.18 -0.63 0.40
C SER A 101 -11.96 0.00 1.07
N GLY A 102 -10.84 0.01 0.34
CA GLY A 102 -9.61 0.65 0.72
C GLY A 102 -9.76 2.14 1.05
N LEU A 103 -10.46 2.88 0.19
CA LEU A 103 -10.76 4.31 0.35
C LEU A 103 -11.71 4.58 1.52
N GLN A 104 -12.75 3.76 1.68
CA GLN A 104 -13.79 3.92 2.72
C GLN A 104 -13.26 3.72 4.14
N SER A 105 -12.24 2.91 4.30
CA SER A 105 -11.65 2.64 5.61
C SER A 105 -11.13 3.88 6.35
N PHE A 106 -10.73 4.95 5.63
CA PHE A 106 -10.33 6.23 6.22
C PHE A 106 -11.48 6.92 6.96
N GLN A 107 -12.70 6.78 6.44
CA GLN A 107 -13.90 7.40 7.01
C GLN A 107 -14.28 6.80 8.38
N ARG A 108 -13.80 5.59 8.68
CA ARG A 108 -14.09 4.91 9.95
C ARG A 108 -13.30 5.47 11.13
N VAL A 109 -12.19 6.16 10.86
CA VAL A 109 -11.21 6.57 11.89
C VAL A 109 -10.75 8.01 11.76
N SER A 110 -11.24 8.74 10.74
CA SER A 110 -10.90 10.13 10.48
C SER A 110 -12.04 10.89 9.81
N CYS A 111 -11.93 12.20 9.75
CA CYS A 111 -12.83 13.08 9.01
C CYS A 111 -12.51 13.17 7.49
N VAL A 112 -11.67 12.26 6.96
CA VAL A 112 -11.29 12.22 5.54
C VAL A 112 -12.23 11.27 4.78
N HIS A 113 -12.89 11.82 3.76
CA HIS A 113 -13.87 11.13 2.93
C HIS A 113 -13.44 11.11 1.48
N PHE A 114 -13.07 9.95 0.99
CA PHE A 114 -12.92 9.72 -0.44
C PHE A 114 -14.30 9.59 -1.08
N VAL A 115 -14.56 10.41 -2.10
CA VAL A 115 -15.87 10.49 -2.75
C VAL A 115 -15.75 10.37 -4.27
N PRO A 116 -16.70 9.72 -4.96
CA PRO A 116 -16.74 9.73 -6.41
C PRO A 116 -16.77 11.16 -6.93
N ARG A 117 -15.86 11.48 -7.84
CA ARG A 117 -15.77 12.80 -8.43
C ARG A 117 -17.00 13.08 -9.30
N THR A 118 -17.50 14.30 -9.20
CA THR A 118 -18.46 14.87 -10.14
C THR A 118 -17.76 15.91 -11.01
N ASN A 119 -17.58 17.13 -10.51
CA ASN A 119 -17.04 18.28 -11.24
C ASN A 119 -15.86 18.94 -10.52
N GLN A 120 -15.34 18.33 -9.45
CA GLN A 120 -14.24 18.93 -8.68
C GLN A 120 -12.99 19.06 -9.55
N ARG A 121 -12.33 20.21 -9.45
CA ARG A 121 -11.11 20.53 -10.20
C ARG A 121 -9.95 19.63 -9.76
N ASP A 122 -9.76 19.51 -8.45
CA ASP A 122 -8.67 18.75 -7.86
C ASP A 122 -9.21 17.38 -7.44
N TYR A 123 -8.58 16.31 -7.94
CA TYR A 123 -9.06 14.95 -7.70
C TYR A 123 -7.96 13.91 -7.93
N LEU A 124 -8.14 12.73 -7.34
CA LEU A 124 -7.32 11.56 -7.61
C LEU A 124 -7.79 10.82 -8.86
N SER A 125 -6.88 10.61 -9.81
CA SER A 125 -7.08 9.71 -10.94
C SER A 125 -6.41 8.38 -10.64
N ILE A 126 -7.21 7.38 -10.27
CA ILE A 126 -6.71 6.06 -9.92
C ILE A 126 -6.51 5.25 -11.21
N GLN A 127 -5.25 4.89 -11.48
CA GLN A 127 -4.82 4.26 -12.72
C GLN A 127 -3.84 3.13 -12.48
N SER A 128 -3.77 2.19 -13.43
CA SER A 128 -2.78 1.11 -13.39
C SER A 128 -1.52 1.56 -14.11
N GLY A 129 -0.75 2.45 -13.47
CA GLY A 129 0.57 2.86 -13.95
C GLY A 129 1.66 1.88 -13.55
N THR A 130 2.91 2.32 -13.66
CA THR A 130 4.07 1.47 -13.40
C THR A 130 4.40 1.43 -11.90
N GLY A 131 3.94 0.36 -11.25
CA GLY A 131 4.08 0.13 -9.81
C GLY A 131 3.01 0.81 -8.96
N CYS A 132 3.27 0.89 -7.65
CA CYS A 132 2.40 1.51 -6.66
C CYS A 132 2.98 2.85 -6.22
N TYR A 133 2.31 3.96 -6.51
CA TYR A 133 2.79 5.26 -6.04
C TYR A 133 1.70 6.31 -5.91
N SER A 134 1.94 7.30 -5.06
CA SER A 134 1.11 8.48 -4.90
C SER A 134 1.97 9.75 -4.76
N TYR A 135 1.38 10.90 -5.10
CA TYR A 135 1.98 12.19 -4.74
C TYR A 135 1.64 12.56 -3.30
N ILE A 136 2.54 13.29 -2.64
CA ILE A 136 2.24 13.86 -1.33
C ILE A 136 1.28 15.03 -1.47
N GLY A 137 0.20 15.00 -0.69
CA GLY A 137 -0.78 16.06 -0.63
C GLY A 137 -1.57 16.29 -1.93
N ARG A 138 -2.25 17.43 -2.00
CA ARG A 138 -3.01 17.93 -3.13
C ARG A 138 -2.11 18.79 -4.02
N ARG A 139 -1.98 18.42 -5.29
CA ARG A 139 -1.11 19.11 -6.27
C ARG A 139 -1.80 20.21 -7.07
N GLY A 140 -3.13 20.22 -7.06
CA GLY A 140 -3.96 21.07 -7.92
C GLY A 140 -4.21 20.41 -9.27
N SER A 141 -5.48 20.35 -9.67
CA SER A 141 -5.98 19.56 -10.80
C SER A 141 -5.95 18.04 -10.56
N ALA A 142 -6.14 17.27 -11.62
CA ALA A 142 -6.02 15.81 -11.61
C ALA A 142 -4.61 15.38 -11.18
N GLN A 143 -4.51 14.46 -10.22
CA GLN A 143 -3.24 13.82 -9.84
C GLN A 143 -3.38 12.30 -9.85
N VAL A 144 -2.37 11.62 -10.39
CA VAL A 144 -2.39 10.15 -10.50
C VAL A 144 -2.11 9.50 -9.16
N LEU A 145 -2.94 8.52 -8.80
CA LEU A 145 -2.64 7.48 -7.80
C LEU A 145 -2.46 6.17 -8.58
N SER A 146 -1.23 5.67 -8.66
CA SER A 146 -0.92 4.45 -9.39
C SER A 146 -1.13 3.24 -8.50
N LEU A 147 -2.09 2.39 -8.87
CA LEU A 147 -2.31 1.08 -8.28
C LEU A 147 -2.19 0.05 -9.41
N SER A 148 -0.97 -0.36 -9.73
CA SER A 148 -0.74 -1.44 -10.70
C SER A 148 -1.59 -2.67 -10.35
N ARG A 149 -2.34 -3.15 -11.34
CA ARG A 149 -3.09 -4.41 -11.23
C ARG A 149 -2.17 -5.60 -10.93
N GLN A 150 -0.91 -5.46 -11.29
CA GLN A 150 0.17 -6.40 -10.96
C GLN A 150 0.91 -5.87 -9.73
N GLY A 151 0.61 -6.41 -8.56
CA GLY A 151 1.37 -6.17 -7.32
C GLY A 151 0.72 -5.21 -6.31
N CYS A 152 -0.09 -4.22 -6.73
CA CYS A 152 -0.73 -3.30 -5.79
C CYS A 152 -2.11 -3.77 -5.32
N ILE A 153 -2.78 -4.59 -6.13
CA ILE A 153 -4.12 -5.11 -5.85
C ILE A 153 -4.01 -6.61 -5.54
N SER A 154 -4.12 -6.95 -4.25
CA SER A 154 -4.02 -8.33 -3.78
C SER A 154 -5.40 -8.90 -3.41
N PHE A 155 -5.74 -10.07 -3.94
CA PHE A 155 -7.02 -10.77 -3.68
C PHE A 155 -6.97 -11.74 -2.48
N GLU A 156 -5.81 -11.93 -1.84
CA GLU A 156 -5.56 -13.15 -1.09
C GLU A 156 -6.06 -13.19 0.37
N HIS A 157 -6.56 -12.09 0.96
CA HIS A 157 -7.06 -12.11 2.34
C HIS A 157 -8.51 -11.67 2.45
N ARG A 158 -9.40 -12.66 2.63
CA ARG A 158 -10.83 -12.55 2.95
C ARG A 158 -11.12 -12.15 4.41
N THR A 159 -10.22 -11.41 5.06
CA THR A 159 -10.42 -10.87 6.41
C THR A 159 -10.67 -9.36 6.31
N GLN A 160 -11.75 -8.93 6.98
CA GLN A 160 -12.38 -7.63 6.88
C GLN A 160 -11.48 -6.47 7.37
N SER A 161 -10.48 -6.05 6.60
CA SER A 161 -9.87 -4.73 6.74
C SER A 161 -8.95 -4.44 5.55
N PHE A 162 -9.52 -3.90 4.48
CA PHE A 162 -8.74 -3.34 3.38
C PHE A 162 -8.71 -1.83 3.56
N ILE A 163 -7.53 -1.26 3.76
CA ILE A 163 -7.25 0.13 3.41
C ILE A 163 -6.43 0.05 2.12
N LEU A 164 -6.46 1.08 1.28
CA LEU A 164 -5.23 1.52 0.62
C LEU A 164 -4.16 1.55 1.71
N LYS A 165 -3.40 0.46 1.87
CA LYS A 165 -2.59 0.22 3.07
C LYS A 165 -1.52 1.32 3.12
N ASN A 166 -1.87 2.44 3.75
CA ASN A 166 -0.95 3.53 4.01
C ASN A 166 0.12 2.92 4.90
N PRO A 167 1.39 3.03 4.48
CA PRO A 167 2.42 2.13 4.95
C PRO A 167 2.82 2.53 6.37
N CYS A 168 2.74 1.59 7.32
CA CYS A 168 3.91 1.43 8.16
C CYS A 168 4.97 0.83 7.24
N ILE A 169 5.80 1.68 6.64
CA ILE A 169 6.91 1.24 5.80
C ILE A 169 7.69 0.22 6.64
N ASP A 170 7.80 -1.00 6.11
CA ASP A 170 8.81 -1.93 6.57
C ASP A 170 10.13 -1.36 6.09
N PHE A 171 10.62 -0.46 6.92
CA PHE A 171 11.89 0.15 6.76
C PHE A 171 13.01 -0.88 6.93
N SER A 172 12.71 -2.08 7.46
CA SER A 172 13.76 -3.06 7.67
C SER A 172 14.43 -3.43 6.38
N THR A 173 13.77 -3.51 5.21
CA THR A 173 14.43 -3.83 3.93
C THR A 173 14.19 -2.79 2.83
N ALA A 174 13.53 -1.68 3.14
CA ALA A 174 13.29 -0.60 2.18
C ALA A 174 14.61 -0.12 1.56
N ALA A 175 14.66 -0.11 0.22
CA ALA A 175 15.85 0.23 -0.59
C ALA A 175 17.07 -0.71 -0.41
N SER A 176 16.86 -1.92 0.09
CA SER A 176 17.91 -2.96 0.17
C SER A 176 18.17 -3.59 -1.20
N TRP A 177 19.40 -3.48 -1.69
CA TRP A 177 19.83 -4.09 -2.97
C TRP A 177 20.25 -5.56 -2.83
N ASN A 178 20.54 -6.01 -1.61
CA ASN A 178 21.04 -7.35 -1.30
C ASN A 178 20.08 -8.17 -0.41
N GLY A 179 18.89 -7.64 -0.13
CA GLY A 179 17.89 -8.29 0.71
C GLY A 179 18.24 -8.31 2.21
N LEU A 180 19.30 -7.62 2.63
CA LEU A 180 19.63 -7.44 4.04
C LEU A 180 18.85 -6.29 4.67
N PRO A 181 18.65 -6.28 6.00
CA PRO A 181 17.96 -5.18 6.63
C PRO A 181 18.73 -3.85 6.53
N THR A 182 18.08 -2.79 6.03
CA THR A 182 18.52 -1.40 6.02
C THR A 182 18.14 -0.64 7.30
N MET A 183 17.18 -1.13 8.08
CA MET A 183 16.85 -0.59 9.43
C MET A 183 16.57 -1.69 10.44
N VAL A 184 17.09 -1.52 11.66
CA VAL A 184 16.91 -2.46 12.76
C VAL A 184 16.28 -1.72 13.94
N PRO A 185 15.14 -2.16 14.48
CA PRO A 185 14.51 -1.49 15.62
C PRO A 185 15.40 -1.54 16.87
N ILE A 186 15.34 -0.47 17.66
CA ILE A 186 16.04 -0.31 18.94
C ILE A 186 14.95 0.04 19.97
N PRO A 187 14.96 -0.52 21.19
CA PRO A 187 16.03 -1.37 21.77
C PRO A 187 15.97 -2.85 21.38
N ASP A 188 14.84 -3.32 20.87
CA ASP A 188 14.65 -4.73 20.50
C ASP A 188 14.70 -4.91 18.97
N PRO A 189 15.74 -5.59 18.43
CA PRO A 189 15.89 -5.82 17.00
C PRO A 189 14.88 -6.83 16.43
N ASN A 190 14.13 -7.53 17.28
CA ASN A 190 13.15 -8.54 16.85
C ASN A 190 11.74 -7.96 16.65
N VAL A 191 11.55 -6.66 16.91
CA VAL A 191 10.26 -6.01 16.65
C VAL A 191 9.92 -6.13 15.17
N GLN A 192 8.82 -6.81 14.87
CA GLN A 192 8.33 -6.94 13.49
C GLN A 192 7.91 -5.57 12.98
N LEU A 193 8.57 -5.13 11.92
CA LEU A 193 8.21 -3.94 11.15
C LEU A 193 7.33 -4.37 9.96
N GLY A 194 6.39 -3.51 9.56
CA GLY A 194 5.65 -3.71 8.29
C GLY A 194 4.36 -4.53 8.30
N GLU A 195 4.00 -5.21 9.39
CA GLU A 195 2.83 -6.11 9.47
C GLU A 195 1.47 -5.39 9.58
N ALA A 196 1.35 -4.18 9.01
CA ALA A 196 0.16 -3.34 9.16
C ALA A 196 -1.04 -3.88 8.36
N THR A 197 -2.05 -4.44 9.03
CA THR A 197 -3.32 -4.85 8.39
C THR A 197 -4.34 -3.71 8.30
N GLN A 198 -4.10 -2.61 9.02
CA GLN A 198 -4.92 -1.40 9.06
C GLN A 198 -4.03 -0.19 9.37
N MET A 199 -4.56 1.03 9.24
CA MET A 199 -3.85 2.22 9.73
C MET A 199 -3.47 2.03 11.19
N SER A 200 -2.20 2.29 11.52
CA SER A 200 -1.74 2.21 12.90
C SER A 200 -2.40 3.30 13.74
N ARG A 201 -2.49 3.09 15.06
CA ARG A 201 -3.01 4.10 15.98
C ARG A 201 -2.28 5.44 15.84
N ASN A 202 -0.96 5.40 15.62
CA ASN A 202 -0.15 6.59 15.45
C ASN A 202 -0.46 7.31 14.14
N ASP A 203 -0.74 6.58 13.05
CA ASP A 203 -1.11 7.19 11.77
C ASP A 203 -2.50 7.80 11.83
N VAL A 204 -3.46 7.13 12.48
CA VAL A 204 -4.79 7.70 12.76
C VAL A 204 -4.65 9.00 13.54
N ILE A 205 -3.85 9.02 14.61
CA ILE A 205 -3.59 10.23 15.40
C ILE A 205 -2.96 11.32 14.55
N ARG A 206 -1.98 10.99 13.69
CA ARG A 206 -1.31 11.96 12.81
C ARG A 206 -2.28 12.55 11.78
N VAL A 207 -3.10 11.74 11.14
CA VAL A 207 -4.12 12.19 10.17
C VAL A 207 -5.15 13.09 10.85
N ASN A 208 -5.66 12.67 12.01
CA ASN A 208 -6.66 13.44 12.74
C ASN A 208 -6.10 14.77 13.24
N ARG A 209 -4.87 14.78 13.80
CA ARG A 209 -4.18 16.03 14.15
C ARG A 209 -3.92 16.94 12.95
N LEU A 210 -3.53 16.36 11.81
CA LEU A 210 -3.23 17.11 10.59
C LEU A 210 -4.46 17.87 10.05
N TYR A 211 -5.63 17.23 10.12
CA TYR A 211 -6.90 17.76 9.63
C TYR A 211 -7.82 18.30 10.73
N ASN A 212 -7.36 18.33 11.98
CA ASN A 212 -8.16 18.70 13.14
C ASN A 212 -9.52 17.97 13.18
N CYS A 213 -9.48 16.67 12.86
CA CYS A 213 -10.52 15.75 13.29
C CYS A 213 -10.32 15.52 14.80
#